data_AF-A0A662AC32-F1
#
_entry.id   AF-A0A662AC32-F1
#
_cell.length_a   1.000
_cell.length_b   1.000
_cell.length_c   1.000
_cell.angle_alpha   90.00
_cell.angle_beta   90.00
_cell.angle_gamma   90.00
#
_symmetry.space_group_name_H-M   'P 1'
#
loop_
_entity.id
_entity.type
_entity.pdbx_description
1 polymer ?
#
loop_
_entity_poly.entity_id
_entity_poly.type
_entity_poly.pdbx_seq_one_letter_code
_entity_poly.pdbx_strand_id
1 'polypeptide(L)'
;MSKDTEGTKNKKMKRPITRSLIPKLMILILIGGMAFTTGGCKSKKKLAQEQAAQEYADKVQKAISDLQAILDDDGTMPLAEMERRLNDIKSQNLNDKKVNELIMKVEDKISKRKEALKKLEEEEQKRLAEEAERNKYNYIDDSFIEVAHAADTEVANIKIANALKLYASESVLVLIIIHREGDVVDYDKPTTIKNYLNYVKDQKKYDNKIAKVKMDDYGQITELELIKK
;
A
#
# COMPACT_ATOMS: atom_id res chain seq x y z
N MET A 1 21.97 54.77 -25.64
CA MET A 1 20.94 55.10 -24.63
C MET A 1 20.98 53.96 -23.63
N SER A 2 21.90 53.91 -22.66
CA SER A 2 22.21 54.89 -21.59
C SER A 2 20.89 55.29 -20.91
N LYS A 3 20.67 55.10 -19.62
CA LYS A 3 21.55 55.12 -18.45
C LYS A 3 21.04 54.09 -17.43
N ASP A 4 21.88 53.40 -16.67
CA ASP A 4 22.54 53.87 -15.42
C ASP A 4 21.48 54.45 -14.46
N THR A 5 21.38 54.04 -13.20
CA THR A 5 22.40 54.18 -12.15
C THR A 5 21.86 53.48 -10.89
N GLU A 6 22.67 52.66 -10.22
CA GLU A 6 23.30 52.96 -8.92
C GLU A 6 22.33 52.98 -7.72
N GLY A 7 22.68 52.43 -6.56
CA GLY A 7 23.97 51.98 -6.08
C GLY A 7 23.79 51.35 -4.69
N THR A 8 24.69 50.46 -4.30
CA THR A 8 25.82 50.76 -3.37
C THR A 8 25.38 51.15 -1.96
N LYS A 9 25.98 50.71 -0.86
CA LYS A 9 27.19 49.94 -0.53
C LYS A 9 27.04 49.68 0.98
N ASN A 10 27.25 48.44 1.43
CA ASN A 10 28.43 48.05 2.21
C ASN A 10 28.70 48.88 3.49
N LYS A 11 28.58 48.25 4.68
CA LYS A 11 29.47 48.60 5.80
C LYS A 11 29.67 47.43 6.77
N LYS A 12 30.86 46.82 6.68
CA LYS A 12 31.52 46.06 7.74
C LYS A 12 31.69 46.93 9.00
N MET A 13 31.55 46.35 10.20
CA MET A 13 32.46 46.52 11.36
C MET A 13 31.88 45.81 12.59
N LYS A 14 32.55 44.76 13.07
CA LYS A 14 33.48 44.71 14.23
C LYS A 14 32.77 44.31 15.54
N ARG A 15 33.16 43.13 16.02
CA ARG A 15 32.93 42.62 17.39
C ARG A 15 33.56 43.56 18.42
N PRO A 16 33.09 43.50 19.67
CA PRO A 16 34.05 43.28 20.75
C PRO A 16 33.72 42.06 21.62
N ILE A 17 34.80 41.58 22.21
CA ILE A 17 34.96 40.42 23.08
C ILE A 17 34.82 40.89 24.53
N THR A 18 34.04 40.18 25.35
CA THR A 18 34.13 40.13 26.82
C THR A 18 33.73 38.70 27.22
N ARG A 19 34.64 37.75 27.46
CA ARG A 19 35.53 37.51 28.62
C ARG A 19 34.82 37.62 29.98
N SER A 20 34.34 36.47 30.47
CA SER A 20 34.12 36.15 31.89
C SER A 20 34.35 34.63 32.01
N LEU A 21 35.55 34.14 32.36
CA LEU A 21 36.18 33.99 33.69
C LEU A 21 35.41 33.07 34.65
N ILE A 22 36.16 32.10 35.22
CA ILE A 22 35.92 31.23 36.40
C ILE A 22 35.92 29.71 36.03
N PRO A 23 36.66 28.84 36.76
CA PRO A 23 38.05 28.56 36.41
C PRO A 23 38.35 27.05 36.32
N LYS A 24 39.58 26.77 35.88
CA LYS A 24 40.25 25.47 35.92
C LYS A 24 40.31 24.91 37.35
N LEU A 25 39.90 23.65 37.52
CA LEU A 25 40.52 22.76 38.49
C LEU A 25 40.62 21.33 37.92
N MET A 26 41.55 21.17 36.98
CA MET A 26 42.16 19.89 36.65
C MET A 26 43.32 19.68 37.64
N ILE A 27 43.06 18.99 38.75
CA ILE A 27 44.12 18.41 39.58
C ILE A 27 44.13 16.91 39.32
N LEU A 28 44.98 16.57 38.37
CA LEU A 28 45.50 15.24 38.10
C LEU A 28 46.62 15.01 39.13
N ILE A 29 46.31 14.29 40.22
CA ILE A 29 47.32 13.71 41.11
C ILE A 29 47.14 12.20 41.09
N LEU A 30 47.93 11.59 40.22
CA LEU A 30 48.26 10.17 40.24
C LEU A 30 49.56 10.03 41.07
N ILE A 31 49.56 9.00 41.92
CA ILE A 31 50.72 8.32 42.54
C ILE A 31 51.23 8.90 43.87
N GLY A 32 51.07 8.07 44.93
CA GLY A 32 52.11 7.90 45.95
C GLY A 32 51.63 7.90 47.39
N GLY A 33 51.16 6.75 47.90
CA GLY A 33 50.90 6.58 49.34
C GLY A 33 50.24 5.25 49.68
N MET A 34 51.01 4.18 49.69
CA MET A 34 50.59 2.90 50.27
C MET A 34 50.38 3.06 51.78
N ALA A 35 49.17 2.74 52.25
CA ALA A 35 48.95 2.17 53.57
C ALA A 35 47.70 1.27 53.50
N PHE A 36 47.94 -0.04 53.61
CA PHE A 36 47.04 -1.14 53.97
C PHE A 36 45.56 -0.74 54.20
N THR A 37 44.62 -1.26 53.41
CA THR A 37 43.98 -2.53 53.78
C THR A 37 43.84 -3.51 52.60
N THR A 38 44.70 -4.52 52.59
CA THR A 38 44.44 -5.79 51.95
C THR A 38 43.28 -6.48 52.68
N GLY A 39 42.04 -6.32 52.22
CA GLY A 39 40.91 -6.99 52.87
C GLY A 39 39.49 -6.84 52.28
N GLY A 40 39.26 -6.07 51.20
CA GLY A 40 37.85 -5.74 50.80
C GLY A 40 37.51 -5.74 49.31
N CYS A 41 38.44 -6.08 48.40
CA CYS A 41 38.24 -5.90 46.96
C CYS A 41 37.64 -7.12 46.23
N LYS A 42 37.58 -8.29 46.88
CA LYS A 42 36.93 -9.49 46.29
C LYS A 42 35.41 -9.45 46.41
N SER A 43 34.86 -8.89 47.49
CA SER A 43 33.41 -8.87 47.75
C SER A 43 32.66 -7.92 46.82
N LYS A 44 33.15 -6.68 46.61
CA LYS A 44 32.52 -5.71 45.68
C LYS A 44 32.56 -6.16 44.22
N LYS A 45 33.68 -6.77 43.78
CA LYS A 45 33.79 -7.36 42.43
C LYS A 45 32.89 -8.57 42.25
N LYS A 46 32.77 -9.42 43.27
CA LYS A 46 31.83 -10.56 43.28
C LYS A 46 30.37 -10.09 43.24
N LEU A 47 30.02 -9.05 44.01
CA LEU A 47 28.67 -8.47 44.03
C LEU A 47 28.30 -7.84 42.68
N ALA A 48 29.22 -7.11 42.04
CA ALA A 48 28.99 -6.53 40.71
C ALA A 48 28.84 -7.61 39.62
N GLN A 49 29.59 -8.72 39.73
CA GLN A 49 29.48 -9.85 38.80
C GLN A 49 28.17 -10.64 39.00
N GLU A 50 27.73 -10.78 40.24
CA GLU A 50 26.46 -11.43 40.59
C GLU A 50 25.25 -10.60 40.14
N GLN A 51 25.30 -9.27 40.30
CA GLN A 51 24.29 -8.35 39.79
C GLN A 51 24.21 -8.37 38.25
N ALA A 52 25.35 -8.37 37.55
CA ALA A 52 25.36 -8.47 36.09
C ALA A 52 24.82 -9.82 35.58
N ALA A 53 25.07 -10.91 36.31
CA ALA A 53 24.52 -12.22 35.99
C ALA A 53 23.00 -12.28 36.23
N GLN A 54 22.50 -11.64 37.29
CA GLN A 54 21.06 -11.50 37.56
C GLN A 54 20.37 -10.66 36.49
N GLU A 55 20.92 -9.49 36.13
CA GLU A 55 20.35 -8.63 35.07
C GLU A 55 20.31 -9.36 33.71
N TYR A 56 21.35 -10.15 33.39
CA TYR A 56 21.34 -10.99 32.19
C TYR A 56 20.26 -12.07 32.26
N ALA A 57 20.11 -12.75 33.40
CA ALA A 57 19.08 -13.77 33.59
C ALA A 57 17.66 -13.18 33.45
N ASP A 58 17.43 -11.99 33.99
CA ASP A 58 16.16 -11.27 33.88
C ASP A 58 15.85 -10.90 32.41
N LYS A 59 16.87 -10.43 31.66
CA LYS A 59 16.73 -10.16 30.22
C LYS A 59 16.40 -11.43 29.43
N VAL A 60 17.06 -12.55 29.73
CA VAL A 60 16.79 -13.85 29.10
C VAL A 60 15.36 -14.34 29.41
N GLN A 61 14.94 -14.28 30.68
CA GLN A 61 13.58 -14.69 31.07
C GLN A 61 12.51 -13.81 30.43
N LYS A 62 12.73 -12.49 30.41
CA LYS A 62 11.84 -11.55 29.74
C LYS A 62 11.75 -11.85 28.24
N ALA A 63 12.88 -12.07 27.58
CA ALA A 63 12.92 -12.41 26.16
C ALA A 63 12.17 -13.72 25.87
N ILE A 64 12.35 -14.75 26.69
CA ILE A 64 11.61 -16.02 26.59
C ILE A 64 10.10 -15.77 26.73
N SER A 65 9.68 -15.02 27.75
CA SER A 65 8.27 -14.70 27.99
C SER A 65 7.65 -13.93 26.83
N ASP A 66 8.35 -12.93 26.30
CA ASP A 66 7.87 -12.11 25.18
C ASP A 66 7.76 -12.95 23.89
N LEU A 67 8.73 -13.83 23.61
CA LEU A 67 8.69 -14.75 22.46
C LEU A 67 7.57 -15.78 22.59
N GLN A 68 7.36 -16.32 23.79
CA GLN A 68 6.26 -17.25 24.07
C GLN A 68 4.90 -16.58 23.87
N ALA A 69 4.74 -15.33 24.33
CA ALA A 69 3.52 -14.58 24.08
C ALA A 69 3.21 -14.40 22.59
N ILE A 70 4.22 -14.27 21.72
CA ILE A 70 4.03 -14.22 20.26
C ILE A 70 3.65 -15.60 19.69
N LEU A 71 4.28 -16.67 20.18
CA LEU A 71 3.99 -18.04 19.74
C LEU A 71 2.59 -18.50 20.15
N ASP A 72 2.17 -18.15 21.36
CA ASP A 72 0.89 -18.52 21.94
C ASP A 72 -0.27 -17.63 21.46
N ASP A 73 0.03 -16.48 20.83
CA ASP A 73 -0.99 -15.61 20.24
C ASP A 73 -1.82 -16.34 19.17
N ASP A 74 -3.13 -16.25 19.29
CA ASP A 74 -4.13 -16.85 18.41
C ASP A 74 -4.55 -15.93 17.24
N GLY A 75 -3.78 -14.86 17.00
CA GLY A 75 -3.98 -13.92 15.91
C GLY A 75 -4.40 -12.52 16.36
N THR A 76 -4.62 -12.31 17.67
CA THR A 76 -5.02 -11.00 18.23
C THR A 76 -3.92 -9.95 18.15
N MET A 77 -2.66 -10.35 18.27
CA MET A 77 -1.53 -9.43 18.18
C MET A 77 -1.29 -9.01 16.72
N PRO A 78 -1.19 -7.71 16.41
CA PRO A 78 -0.87 -7.24 15.07
C PRO A 78 0.52 -7.70 14.60
N LEU A 79 0.67 -8.01 13.31
CA LEU A 79 1.95 -8.46 12.73
C LEU A 79 3.09 -7.46 12.99
N ALA A 80 2.82 -6.16 12.86
CA ALA A 80 3.79 -5.11 13.14
C ALA A 80 4.28 -5.09 14.60
N GLU A 81 3.40 -5.44 15.55
CA GLU A 81 3.77 -5.53 16.97
C GLU A 81 4.63 -6.77 17.24
N MET A 82 4.32 -7.90 16.58
CA MET A 82 5.17 -9.11 16.64
C MET A 82 6.58 -8.83 16.11
N GLU A 83 6.68 -8.16 14.95
CA GLU A 83 7.96 -7.78 14.33
C GLU A 83 8.75 -6.82 15.23
N ARG A 84 8.09 -5.83 15.83
CA ARG A 84 8.72 -4.89 16.77
C ARG A 84 9.31 -5.62 17.98
N ARG A 85 8.52 -6.48 18.63
CA ARG A 85 8.97 -7.25 19.80
C ARG A 85 10.13 -8.18 19.47
N LEU A 86 10.05 -8.87 18.33
CA LEU A 86 11.14 -9.72 17.86
C LEU A 86 12.43 -8.92 17.63
N ASN A 87 12.34 -7.75 16.99
CA ASN A 87 13.48 -6.88 16.75
C ASN A 87 14.08 -6.32 18.05
N ASP A 88 13.24 -5.92 19.00
CA ASP A 88 13.66 -5.46 20.33
C ASP A 88 14.46 -6.56 21.07
N ILE A 89 14.04 -7.83 20.96
CA ILE A 89 14.74 -8.97 21.56
C ILE A 89 16.05 -9.26 20.85
N LYS A 90 16.06 -9.28 19.50
CA LYS A 90 17.28 -9.49 18.71
C LYS A 90 18.33 -8.41 18.97
N SER A 91 17.91 -7.16 19.18
CA SER A 91 18.82 -6.04 19.47
C SER A 91 19.60 -6.20 20.79
N GLN A 92 19.10 -7.02 21.72
CA GLN A 92 19.75 -7.29 23.00
C GLN A 92 20.92 -8.28 22.89
N ASN A 93 21.10 -8.93 21.73
CA ASN A 93 22.20 -9.87 21.44
C ASN A 93 22.41 -10.92 22.55
N LEU A 94 21.31 -11.50 23.03
CA LEU A 94 21.35 -12.51 24.10
C LEU A 94 21.88 -13.83 23.55
N ASN A 95 23.07 -14.24 23.97
CA ASN A 95 23.69 -15.52 23.60
C ASN A 95 23.10 -16.72 24.38
N ASP A 96 21.78 -16.89 24.35
CA ASP A 96 21.08 -18.00 25.00
C ASP A 96 20.46 -18.96 23.97
N LYS A 97 20.67 -20.27 24.15
CA LYS A 97 20.22 -21.30 23.21
C LYS A 97 18.70 -21.34 23.08
N LYS A 98 17.97 -21.23 24.19
CA LYS A 98 16.51 -21.29 24.20
C LYS A 98 15.90 -20.04 23.56
N VAL A 99 16.47 -18.87 23.83
CA VAL A 99 16.09 -17.62 23.16
C VAL A 99 16.27 -17.76 21.64
N ASN A 100 17.40 -18.28 21.17
CA ASN A 100 17.65 -18.48 19.74
C ASN A 100 16.66 -19.45 19.08
N GLU A 101 16.34 -20.56 19.74
CA GLU A 101 15.33 -21.52 19.25
C GLU A 101 13.93 -20.88 19.17
N LEU A 102 13.56 -20.06 20.15
CA LEU A 102 12.27 -19.36 20.16
C LEU A 102 12.22 -18.25 19.09
N ILE A 103 13.32 -17.52 18.88
CA ILE A 103 13.46 -16.54 17.79
C ILE A 103 13.17 -17.21 16.46
N MET A 104 13.77 -18.36 16.17
CA MET A 104 13.53 -19.09 14.92
C MET A 104 12.05 -19.46 14.72
N LYS A 105 11.36 -19.92 15.78
CA LYS A 105 9.93 -20.26 15.71
C LYS A 105 9.05 -19.03 15.49
N VAL A 106 9.38 -17.92 16.14
CA VAL A 106 8.65 -16.66 15.98
C VAL A 106 8.87 -16.09 14.58
N GLU A 107 10.09 -16.14 14.05
CA GLU A 107 10.42 -15.74 12.67
C GLU A 107 9.62 -16.55 11.65
N ASP A 108 9.56 -17.88 11.80
CA ASP A 108 8.75 -18.75 10.94
C ASP A 108 7.25 -18.41 11.01
N LYS A 109 6.72 -18.18 12.22
CA LYS A 109 5.32 -17.77 12.43
C LYS A 109 5.02 -16.42 11.77
N ILE A 110 5.87 -15.42 11.96
CA ILE A 110 5.75 -14.09 11.36
C ILE A 110 5.83 -14.20 9.83
N SER A 111 6.78 -14.98 9.28
CA SER A 111 6.93 -15.16 7.83
C SER A 111 5.69 -15.79 7.22
N LYS A 112 5.16 -16.87 7.80
CA LYS A 112 3.93 -17.53 7.34
C LYS A 112 2.73 -16.58 7.38
N ARG A 113 2.59 -15.79 8.44
CA ARG A 113 1.50 -14.81 8.56
C ARG A 113 1.63 -13.70 7.52
N LYS A 114 2.85 -13.22 7.27
CA LYS A 114 3.14 -12.21 6.24
C LYS A 114 2.82 -12.71 4.83
N GLU A 115 3.20 -13.95 4.52
CA GLU A 115 2.86 -14.58 3.24
C GLU A 115 1.36 -14.78 3.07
N ALA A 116 0.65 -15.22 4.13
CA ALA A 116 -0.79 -15.36 4.10
C ALA A 116 -1.49 -14.02 3.88
N LEU A 117 -1.06 -12.96 4.58
CA LEU A 117 -1.61 -11.62 4.41
C LEU A 117 -1.35 -11.09 2.99
N LYS A 118 -0.14 -11.25 2.47
CA LYS A 118 0.20 -10.85 1.10
C LYS A 118 -0.67 -11.57 0.06
N LYS A 119 -0.93 -12.88 0.24
CA LYS A 119 -1.83 -13.63 -0.66
C LYS A 119 -3.26 -13.09 -0.60
N LEU A 120 -3.78 -12.81 0.60
CA LEU A 120 -5.11 -12.22 0.77
C LEU A 120 -5.20 -10.83 0.12
N GLU A 121 -4.18 -9.99 0.27
CA GLU A 121 -4.10 -8.69 -0.39
C GLU A 121 -4.05 -8.83 -1.92
N GLU A 122 -3.22 -9.74 -2.45
CA GLU A 122 -3.14 -10.02 -3.89
C GLU A 122 -4.48 -10.54 -4.45
N GLU A 123 -5.17 -11.43 -3.74
CA GLU A 123 -6.49 -11.94 -4.10
C GLU A 123 -7.56 -10.85 -4.05
N GLU A 124 -7.53 -9.98 -3.03
CA GLU A 124 -8.45 -8.85 -2.92
C GLU A 124 -8.20 -7.83 -4.04
N GLN A 125 -6.95 -7.47 -4.32
CA GLN A 125 -6.61 -6.58 -5.43
C GLN A 125 -7.04 -7.16 -6.77
N LYS A 126 -6.84 -8.47 -6.97
CA LYS A 126 -7.33 -9.16 -8.16
C LYS A 126 -8.86 -9.11 -8.26
N ARG A 127 -9.58 -9.38 -7.17
CA ARG A 127 -11.05 -9.29 -7.12
C ARG A 127 -11.55 -7.89 -7.45
N LEU A 128 -10.93 -6.87 -6.87
CA LEU A 128 -11.27 -5.47 -7.11
C LEU A 128 -10.96 -5.06 -8.55
N ALA A 129 -9.84 -5.50 -9.12
CA ALA A 129 -9.50 -5.26 -10.51
C ALA A 129 -10.47 -5.94 -11.48
N GLU A 130 -10.85 -7.20 -11.21
CA GLU A 130 -11.86 -7.92 -11.99
C GLU A 130 -13.24 -7.25 -11.89
N GLU A 131 -13.61 -6.76 -10.72
CA GLU A 131 -14.87 -6.01 -10.52
C GLU A 131 -14.85 -4.66 -11.24
N ALA A 132 -13.74 -3.92 -11.15
CA ALA A 132 -13.56 -2.67 -11.87
C ALA A 132 -13.61 -2.89 -13.38
N GLU A 133 -12.98 -3.93 -13.91
CA GLU A 133 -13.05 -4.27 -15.33
C GLU A 133 -14.46 -4.71 -15.75
N ARG A 134 -15.20 -5.47 -14.92
CA ARG A 134 -16.61 -5.79 -15.18
C ARG A 134 -17.49 -4.54 -15.26
N ASN A 135 -17.25 -3.57 -14.37
CA ASN A 135 -18.08 -2.38 -14.24
C ASN A 135 -17.63 -1.21 -15.12
N LYS A 136 -16.48 -1.33 -15.78
CA LYS A 136 -15.81 -0.29 -16.57
C LYS A 136 -16.71 0.37 -17.60
N TYR A 137 -17.66 -0.39 -18.14
CA TYR A 137 -18.53 0.02 -19.23
C TYR A 137 -20.02 0.04 -18.85
N ASN A 138 -20.35 0.04 -17.55
CA ASN A 138 -21.75 0.05 -17.09
C ASN A 138 -22.53 1.25 -17.62
N TYR A 139 -21.87 2.41 -17.79
CA TYR A 139 -22.53 3.59 -18.36
C TYR A 139 -23.03 3.37 -19.80
N ILE A 140 -22.44 2.43 -20.55
CA ILE A 140 -22.91 2.02 -21.87
C ILE A 140 -24.16 1.14 -21.73
N ASP A 141 -24.10 0.13 -20.84
CA ASP A 141 -25.24 -0.72 -20.53
C ASP A 141 -26.45 0.10 -20.04
N ASP A 142 -26.21 1.04 -19.14
CA ASP A 142 -27.22 1.95 -18.60
C ASP A 142 -27.88 2.77 -19.72
N SER A 143 -27.09 3.26 -20.69
CA SER A 143 -27.64 3.98 -21.85
C SER A 143 -28.57 3.11 -22.70
N PHE A 144 -28.27 1.81 -22.86
CA PHE A 144 -29.14 0.88 -23.57
C PHE A 144 -30.39 0.53 -22.78
N ILE A 145 -30.26 0.30 -21.47
CA ILE A 145 -31.38 0.02 -20.57
C ILE A 145 -32.34 1.22 -20.56
N GLU A 146 -31.82 2.43 -20.49
CA GLU A 146 -32.61 3.65 -20.53
C GLU A 146 -33.42 3.77 -21.82
N VAL A 147 -32.81 3.49 -22.97
CA VAL A 147 -33.51 3.50 -24.27
C VAL A 147 -34.58 2.40 -24.33
N ALA A 148 -34.26 1.19 -23.86
CA ALA A 148 -35.20 0.07 -23.84
C ALA A 148 -36.43 0.34 -22.95
N HIS A 149 -36.25 0.99 -21.81
CA HIS A 149 -37.30 1.26 -20.83
C HIS A 149 -37.91 2.66 -20.93
N ALA A 150 -37.66 3.39 -22.02
CA ALA A 150 -38.25 4.70 -22.24
C ALA A 150 -39.80 4.61 -22.25
N ALA A 151 -40.45 5.60 -21.62
CA ALA A 151 -41.91 5.64 -21.49
C ALA A 151 -42.62 5.69 -22.85
N ASP A 152 -42.06 6.47 -23.78
CA ASP A 152 -42.58 6.68 -25.13
C ASP A 152 -41.46 6.94 -26.14
N THR A 153 -41.86 7.07 -27.41
CA THR A 153 -40.93 7.28 -28.53
C THR A 153 -40.15 8.59 -28.43
N GLU A 154 -40.76 9.65 -27.90
CA GLU A 154 -40.10 10.96 -27.76
C GLU A 154 -38.99 10.88 -26.72
N VAL A 155 -39.29 10.32 -25.54
CA VAL A 155 -38.32 10.06 -24.47
C VAL A 155 -37.20 9.13 -24.97
N ALA A 156 -37.55 8.07 -25.73
CA ALA A 156 -36.55 7.17 -26.30
C ALA A 156 -35.60 7.90 -27.25
N ASN A 157 -36.11 8.76 -28.14
CA ASN A 157 -35.28 9.51 -29.09
C ASN A 157 -34.32 10.48 -28.38
N ILE A 158 -34.75 11.11 -27.27
CA ILE A 158 -33.87 11.94 -26.42
C ILE A 158 -32.74 11.10 -25.83
N LYS A 159 -33.06 9.91 -25.31
CA LYS A 159 -32.07 8.99 -24.73
C LYS A 159 -31.09 8.47 -25.78
N ILE A 160 -31.56 8.15 -26.98
CA ILE A 160 -30.71 7.80 -28.12
C ILE A 160 -29.74 8.94 -28.44
N ALA A 161 -30.22 10.17 -28.55
CA ALA A 161 -29.36 11.33 -28.83
C ALA A 161 -28.30 11.55 -27.75
N ASN A 162 -28.60 11.25 -26.48
CA ASN A 162 -27.63 11.30 -25.40
C ASN A 162 -26.62 10.14 -25.47
N ALA A 163 -27.08 8.91 -25.71
CA ALA A 163 -26.22 7.74 -25.86
C ALA A 163 -25.22 7.90 -27.02
N LEU A 164 -25.66 8.47 -28.15
CA LEU A 164 -24.81 8.70 -29.33
C LEU A 164 -23.60 9.61 -29.05
N LYS A 165 -23.64 10.45 -28.01
CA LYS A 165 -22.50 11.30 -27.62
C LYS A 165 -21.29 10.51 -27.10
N LEU A 166 -21.52 9.26 -26.67
CA LEU A 166 -20.47 8.36 -26.20
C LEU A 166 -19.61 7.80 -27.36
N TYR A 167 -20.08 7.92 -28.59
CA TYR A 167 -19.49 7.29 -29.77
C TYR A 167 -18.82 8.33 -30.67
N ALA A 168 -17.74 7.95 -31.33
CA ALA A 168 -17.01 8.82 -32.25
C ALA A 168 -17.86 9.24 -33.46
N SER A 169 -18.84 8.41 -33.85
CA SER A 169 -19.86 8.73 -34.85
C SER A 169 -21.08 7.83 -34.73
N GLU A 170 -22.19 8.22 -35.36
CA GLU A 170 -23.40 7.40 -35.47
C GLU A 170 -23.20 6.09 -36.27
N SER A 171 -22.11 6.00 -37.05
CA SER A 171 -21.73 4.86 -37.87
C SER A 171 -20.79 3.86 -37.19
N VAL A 172 -20.44 4.07 -35.92
CA VAL A 172 -19.61 3.14 -35.14
C VAL A 172 -20.20 1.74 -35.19
N LEU A 173 -19.34 0.75 -35.45
CA LEU A 173 -19.74 -0.64 -35.61
C LEU A 173 -20.12 -1.25 -34.26
N VAL A 174 -21.25 -1.95 -34.26
CA VAL A 174 -21.70 -2.82 -33.19
C VAL A 174 -21.70 -4.26 -33.72
N LEU A 175 -20.93 -5.12 -33.05
CA LEU A 175 -20.78 -6.53 -33.39
C LEU A 175 -21.42 -7.37 -32.27
N ILE A 176 -22.36 -8.26 -32.61
CA ILE A 176 -23.02 -9.13 -31.64
C ILE A 176 -22.43 -10.53 -31.76
N ILE A 177 -21.73 -10.98 -30.74
CA ILE A 177 -21.16 -12.33 -30.65
C ILE A 177 -22.28 -13.34 -30.48
N ILE A 178 -22.36 -14.31 -31.40
CA ILE A 178 -23.32 -15.41 -31.36
C ILE A 178 -22.69 -16.72 -30.87
N HIS A 179 -21.38 -16.89 -31.07
CA HIS A 179 -20.64 -18.07 -30.62
C HIS A 179 -19.17 -17.71 -30.35
N ARG A 180 -18.55 -18.40 -29.39
CA ARG A 180 -17.13 -18.29 -29.07
C ARG A 180 -16.60 -19.65 -28.64
N GLU A 181 -15.56 -20.12 -29.32
CA GLU A 181 -14.79 -21.31 -28.95
C GLU A 181 -13.30 -20.96 -28.97
N GLY A 182 -12.68 -20.89 -27.78
CA GLY A 182 -11.31 -20.40 -27.66
C GLY A 182 -11.14 -18.99 -28.26
N ASP A 183 -10.27 -18.89 -29.26
CA ASP A 183 -9.97 -17.65 -29.98
C ASP A 183 -10.87 -17.41 -31.21
N VAL A 184 -11.72 -18.38 -31.58
CA VAL A 184 -12.66 -18.25 -32.70
C VAL A 184 -13.95 -17.60 -32.21
N VAL A 185 -14.33 -16.49 -32.84
CA VAL A 185 -15.53 -15.71 -32.49
C VAL A 185 -16.40 -15.55 -33.73
N ASP A 186 -17.64 -16.00 -33.64
CA ASP A 186 -18.66 -15.77 -34.67
C ASP A 186 -19.55 -14.61 -34.27
N TYR A 187 -19.80 -13.73 -35.25
CA TYR A 187 -20.63 -12.55 -35.09
C TYR A 187 -21.91 -12.69 -35.91
N ASP A 188 -23.00 -12.12 -35.39
CA ASP A 188 -24.16 -11.79 -36.20
C ASP A 188 -23.81 -10.72 -37.25
N LYS A 189 -24.74 -10.44 -38.16
CA LYS A 189 -24.60 -9.38 -39.16
C LYS A 189 -24.23 -8.06 -38.48
N PRO A 190 -23.09 -7.44 -38.82
CA PRO A 190 -22.68 -6.16 -38.25
C PRO A 190 -23.74 -5.06 -38.47
N THR A 191 -23.85 -4.17 -37.49
CA THR A 191 -24.74 -3.00 -37.55
C THR A 191 -24.03 -1.74 -37.06
N THR A 192 -24.66 -0.58 -37.18
CA THR A 192 -24.16 0.67 -36.61
C THR A 192 -24.80 0.94 -35.26
N ILE A 193 -24.14 1.73 -34.41
CA ILE A 193 -24.69 2.09 -33.10
C ILE A 193 -26.05 2.78 -33.19
N LYS A 194 -26.25 3.66 -34.18
CA LYS A 194 -27.55 4.30 -34.41
C LYS A 194 -28.63 3.27 -34.71
N ASN A 195 -28.35 2.31 -35.58
CA ASN A 195 -29.32 1.27 -35.93
C ASN A 195 -29.58 0.34 -34.74
N TYR A 196 -28.53 -0.01 -33.99
CA TYR A 196 -28.66 -0.83 -32.80
C TYR A 196 -29.48 -0.16 -31.69
N LEU A 197 -29.25 1.13 -31.41
CA LEU A 197 -30.04 1.90 -30.45
C LEU A 197 -31.53 2.00 -30.85
N ASN A 198 -31.80 2.19 -32.14
CA ASN A 198 -33.18 2.16 -32.63
C ASN A 198 -33.80 0.76 -32.51
N TYR A 199 -33.03 -0.29 -32.78
CA TYR A 199 -33.48 -1.66 -32.54
C TYR A 199 -33.82 -1.88 -31.06
N VAL A 200 -32.96 -1.46 -30.12
CA VAL A 200 -33.22 -1.56 -28.68
C VAL A 200 -34.50 -0.82 -28.28
N LYS A 201 -34.71 0.40 -28.81
CA LYS A 201 -35.95 1.17 -28.64
C LYS A 201 -37.17 0.38 -29.12
N ASP A 202 -37.11 -0.16 -30.33
CA ASP A 202 -38.24 -0.82 -30.97
C ASP A 202 -38.58 -2.15 -30.28
N GLN A 203 -37.57 -2.87 -29.80
CA GLN A 203 -37.75 -4.11 -29.02
C GLN A 203 -38.18 -3.86 -27.56
N LYS A 204 -37.98 -2.64 -27.04
CA LYS A 204 -38.12 -2.29 -25.61
C LYS A 204 -37.39 -3.26 -24.68
N LYS A 205 -36.24 -3.77 -25.13
CA LYS A 205 -35.50 -4.82 -24.43
C LYS A 205 -34.01 -4.73 -24.72
N TYR A 206 -33.20 -5.01 -23.69
CA TYR A 206 -31.74 -5.09 -23.79
C TYR A 206 -31.18 -6.37 -23.12
N ASP A 207 -31.02 -7.43 -23.93
CA ASP A 207 -30.59 -8.76 -23.50
C ASP A 207 -29.10 -9.05 -23.76
N ASN A 208 -28.33 -8.04 -24.12
CA ASN A 208 -26.90 -8.18 -24.36
C ASN A 208 -26.10 -7.63 -23.18
N LYS A 209 -24.81 -7.98 -23.12
CA LYS A 209 -23.81 -7.40 -22.24
C LYS A 209 -22.62 -6.94 -23.06
N ILE A 210 -21.91 -5.92 -22.58
CA ILE A 210 -20.67 -5.45 -23.20
C ILE A 210 -19.62 -6.55 -23.14
N ALA A 211 -19.11 -6.97 -24.30
CA ALA A 211 -18.00 -7.93 -24.40
C ALA A 211 -16.65 -7.22 -24.55
N LYS A 212 -16.61 -6.13 -25.34
CA LYS A 212 -15.40 -5.36 -25.59
C LYS A 212 -15.76 -3.97 -26.10
N VAL A 213 -14.93 -2.99 -25.78
CA VAL A 213 -15.06 -1.62 -26.25
C VAL A 213 -13.70 -1.17 -26.78
N LYS A 214 -13.65 -0.61 -27.99
CA LYS A 214 -12.50 0.16 -28.48
C LYS A 214 -12.85 1.64 -28.43
N MET A 215 -11.87 2.44 -28.01
CA MET A 215 -12.00 3.89 -27.91
C MET A 215 -10.92 4.58 -28.74
N ASP A 216 -11.18 5.82 -29.13
CA ASP A 216 -10.15 6.72 -29.65
C ASP A 216 -9.38 7.43 -28.52
N ASP A 217 -8.41 8.27 -28.91
CA ASP A 217 -7.58 9.06 -28.00
C ASP A 217 -8.38 10.11 -27.18
N TYR A 218 -9.62 10.40 -27.59
CA TYR A 218 -10.52 11.32 -26.90
C TYR A 218 -11.51 10.59 -25.96
N GLY A 219 -11.43 9.27 -25.88
CA GLY A 219 -12.30 8.43 -25.05
C GLY A 219 -13.66 8.15 -25.67
N GLN A 220 -13.88 8.46 -26.96
CA GLN A 220 -15.12 8.12 -27.65
C GLN A 220 -15.04 6.69 -28.19
N ILE A 221 -16.17 5.98 -28.16
CA ILE A 221 -16.25 4.59 -28.61
C ILE A 221 -16.14 4.53 -30.15
N THR A 222 -15.22 3.72 -30.66
CA THR A 222 -14.98 3.50 -32.09
C THR A 222 -15.42 2.12 -32.58
N GLU A 223 -15.56 1.16 -31.66
CA GLU A 223 -16.10 -0.18 -31.92
C GLU A 223 -16.69 -0.76 -30.63
N LEU A 224 -17.82 -1.45 -30.75
CA LEU A 224 -18.49 -2.09 -29.61
C LEU A 224 -18.80 -3.56 -29.94
N GLU A 225 -18.27 -4.47 -29.15
CA GLU A 225 -18.66 -5.88 -29.18
C GLU A 225 -19.62 -6.19 -28.03
N LEU A 226 -20.72 -6.85 -28.37
CA LEU A 226 -21.76 -7.30 -27.45
C LEU A 226 -21.83 -8.82 -27.47
N ILE A 227 -22.31 -9.41 -26.39
CA ILE A 227 -22.62 -10.84 -26.33
C ILE A 227 -23.96 -11.02 -25.61
N LYS A 228 -24.73 -12.03 -25.97
CA LYS A 228 -25.99 -12.32 -25.30
C LYS A 228 -25.76 -12.61 -23.80
N LYS A 229 -26.66 -12.10 -22.95
CA LYS A 229 -26.66 -12.39 -21.50
C LYS A 229 -26.92 -13.87 -21.23
#